data_AF-A0A955KHG6-F1
#
_entry.id   AF-A0A955KHG6-F1
#
_cell.length_a   1.000
_cell.length_b   1.000
_cell.length_c   1.000
_cell.angle_alpha   90.00
_cell.angle_beta   90.00
_cell.angle_gamma   90.00
#
_symmetry.space_group_name_H-M   'P 1'
#
loop_
_entity.id
_entity.type
_entity.pdbx_description
1 polymer ?
#
loop_
_entity_poly.entity_id
_entity_poly.type
_entity_poly.pdbx_seq_one_letter_code
_entity_poly.pdbx_strand_id
1 'polypeptide(L)'
;MVRNLIFKIFSKSFHRIKNESWVGFSNKQPELIQEYESKKSEIDSLVKKTRYWHGTGRYQYQKSGKSKYEGVSNKETFDVLEKILNEHGLKPHYDPWAEKYVKTPYSISLANQWGYGKMYAHYHLDENKKLSYEIAPITFWFRVIIWIQLTENYFKFALGFFILYAFSSSLQNQGKVWLSTFRSDTNKKWPYWKILTAQSDIKDNYSILFGIKDDLETLEIPKILRFLETRTDKLIDFDKITFVAVPAINVGETEVVFKNYNIKVEIFSLELLEIYMRQYSLKEIMTQSYRLMEN
;
A
#
# COMPACT_ATOMS: atom_id res chain seq x y z
N MET A 1 14.41 -17.82 15.92
CA MET A 1 14.65 -18.97 15.03
C MET A 1 13.62 -19.07 13.90
N VAL A 2 12.31 -19.04 14.20
CA VAL A 2 11.20 -19.21 13.21
C VAL A 2 11.16 -18.12 12.13
N ARG A 3 11.24 -16.82 12.50
CA ARG A 3 11.30 -15.71 11.53
C ARG A 3 12.43 -15.86 10.49
N ASN A 4 13.62 -16.33 10.91
CA ASN A 4 14.75 -16.54 10.00
C ASN A 4 14.49 -17.67 8.99
N LEU A 5 13.77 -18.72 9.41
CA LEU A 5 13.39 -19.82 8.51
C LEU A 5 12.37 -19.37 7.46
N ILE A 6 11.39 -18.53 7.84
CA ILE A 6 10.42 -17.94 6.89
C ILE A 6 11.13 -17.09 5.86
N PHE A 7 11.99 -16.18 6.31
CA PHE A 7 12.77 -15.37 5.39
C PHE A 7 13.61 -16.25 4.47
N LYS A 8 14.14 -17.40 4.92
CA LYS A 8 14.87 -18.34 4.07
C LYS A 8 13.98 -19.03 3.01
N ILE A 9 12.75 -19.42 3.37
CA ILE A 9 11.80 -20.07 2.44
C ILE A 9 11.32 -19.07 1.39
N PHE A 10 10.84 -17.91 1.84
CA PHE A 10 10.34 -16.89 0.94
C PHE A 10 11.45 -16.16 0.20
N SER A 11 12.68 -16.04 0.75
CA SER A 11 13.79 -15.43 0.02
C SER A 11 14.14 -16.24 -1.21
N LYS A 12 14.15 -17.58 -1.16
CA LYS A 12 14.39 -18.40 -2.35
C LYS A 12 13.35 -18.14 -3.43
N SER A 13 12.08 -18.13 -3.05
CA SER A 13 10.97 -17.84 -3.98
C SER A 13 11.08 -16.42 -4.53
N PHE A 14 11.36 -15.45 -3.66
CA PHE A 14 11.52 -14.04 -4.02
C PHE A 14 12.72 -13.82 -4.95
N HIS A 15 13.87 -14.47 -4.70
CA HIS A 15 15.05 -14.41 -5.57
C HIS A 15 14.78 -15.02 -6.93
N ARG A 16 14.05 -16.15 -6.98
CA ARG A 16 13.64 -16.75 -8.25
C ARG A 16 12.76 -15.78 -9.05
N ILE A 17 11.71 -15.22 -8.42
CA ILE A 17 10.83 -14.25 -9.08
C ILE A 17 11.64 -13.01 -9.50
N LYS A 18 12.52 -12.49 -8.65
CA LYS A 18 13.45 -11.38 -8.93
C LYS A 18 14.35 -11.64 -10.14
N ASN A 19 14.81 -12.87 -10.33
CA ASN A 19 15.70 -13.22 -11.45
C ASN A 19 14.89 -13.41 -12.75
N GLU A 20 13.81 -14.18 -12.71
CA GLU A 20 12.94 -14.46 -13.87
C GLU A 20 12.28 -13.17 -14.39
N SER A 21 11.70 -12.36 -13.51
CA SER A 21 11.07 -11.08 -13.87
C SER A 21 12.06 -10.11 -14.50
N TRP A 22 13.31 -10.07 -14.03
CA TRP A 22 14.30 -9.11 -14.49
C TRP A 22 14.85 -9.40 -15.87
N VAL A 23 15.23 -10.65 -16.13
CA VAL A 23 15.73 -11.02 -17.46
C VAL A 23 14.66 -10.77 -18.52
N GLY A 24 13.39 -11.04 -18.19
CA GLY A 24 12.27 -10.71 -19.07
C GLY A 24 12.00 -9.22 -19.20
N PHE A 25 12.21 -8.45 -18.13
CA PHE A 25 11.96 -7.01 -18.08
C PHE A 25 13.04 -6.18 -18.79
N SER A 26 14.33 -6.43 -18.51
CA SER A 26 15.45 -5.69 -19.10
C SER A 26 15.44 -5.73 -20.62
N ASN A 27 14.99 -6.85 -21.19
CA ASN A 27 14.90 -7.04 -22.63
C ASN A 27 13.66 -6.37 -23.26
N LYS A 28 12.67 -5.97 -22.47
CA LYS A 28 11.37 -5.46 -22.96
C LYS A 28 11.14 -3.98 -22.68
N GLN A 29 11.82 -3.39 -21.69
CA GLN A 29 11.60 -2.00 -21.26
C GLN A 29 12.93 -1.26 -21.01
N PRO A 30 13.77 -1.07 -22.04
CA PRO A 30 15.07 -0.41 -21.91
C PRO A 30 14.95 1.04 -21.44
N GLU A 31 13.88 1.75 -21.82
CA GLU A 31 13.65 3.14 -21.45
C GLU A 31 13.46 3.30 -19.93
N LEU A 32 12.68 2.42 -19.30
CA LEU A 32 12.45 2.44 -17.85
C LEU A 32 13.73 2.09 -17.07
N ILE A 33 14.61 1.25 -17.62
CA ILE A 33 15.94 0.98 -17.05
C ILE A 33 16.82 2.22 -17.11
N GLN A 34 16.84 2.90 -18.26
CA GLN A 34 17.62 4.12 -18.43
C GLN A 34 17.12 5.23 -17.48
N GLU A 35 15.80 5.38 -17.35
CA GLU A 35 15.17 6.28 -16.40
C GLU A 35 15.59 5.93 -14.96
N TYR A 36 15.52 4.64 -14.59
CA TYR A 36 15.95 4.16 -13.29
C TYR A 36 17.39 4.53 -12.99
N GLU A 37 18.33 4.23 -13.88
CA GLU A 37 19.76 4.54 -13.66
C GLU A 37 19.99 6.05 -13.53
N SER A 38 19.25 6.88 -14.28
CA SER A 38 19.34 8.34 -14.17
C SER A 38 18.82 8.90 -12.84
N LYS A 39 17.78 8.26 -12.25
CA LYS A 39 17.13 8.68 -11.00
C LYS A 39 17.56 7.89 -9.78
N LYS A 40 18.43 6.88 -9.94
CA LYS A 40 18.77 5.92 -8.88
C LYS A 40 19.25 6.59 -7.60
N SER A 41 20.14 7.58 -7.70
CA SER A 41 20.67 8.28 -6.52
C SER A 41 19.62 9.14 -5.81
N GLU A 42 18.71 9.73 -6.58
CA GLU A 42 17.58 10.49 -6.04
C GLU A 42 16.62 9.56 -5.30
N ILE A 43 16.24 8.44 -5.94
CA ILE A 43 15.37 7.42 -5.33
C ILE A 43 15.99 6.86 -4.04
N ASP A 44 17.28 6.53 -4.04
CA ASP A 44 17.99 6.06 -2.84
C ASP A 44 17.86 7.07 -1.68
N SER A 45 18.14 8.34 -1.95
CA SER A 45 18.05 9.42 -0.95
C SER A 45 16.63 9.56 -0.37
N LEU A 46 15.62 9.56 -1.24
CA LEU A 46 14.23 9.76 -0.85
C LEU A 46 13.66 8.53 -0.11
N VAL A 47 13.98 7.33 -0.58
CA VAL A 47 13.54 6.08 0.06
C VAL A 47 14.20 5.89 1.43
N LYS A 48 15.47 6.26 1.61
CA LYS A 48 16.13 6.23 2.94
C LYS A 48 15.43 7.15 3.95
N LYS A 49 14.97 8.32 3.51
CA LYS A 49 14.19 9.28 4.32
C LYS A 49 12.74 8.84 4.60
N THR A 50 12.26 7.78 3.93
CA THR A 50 10.87 7.31 4.04
C THR A 50 10.72 6.25 5.11
N ARG A 51 9.98 6.54 6.18
CA ARG A 51 9.65 5.58 7.24
C ARG A 51 8.35 4.84 6.99
N TYR A 52 7.35 5.58 6.55
CA TYR A 52 5.98 5.10 6.45
C TYR A 52 5.50 5.19 5.00
N TRP A 53 4.51 4.37 4.69
CA TRP A 53 3.97 4.23 3.35
C TRP A 53 2.45 4.34 3.40
N HIS A 54 1.85 5.19 2.57
CA HIS A 54 0.39 5.28 2.47
C HIS A 54 -0.06 4.92 1.05
N GLY A 55 -0.80 3.83 0.91
CA GLY A 55 -1.33 3.37 -0.37
C GLY A 55 -2.80 3.76 -0.54
N THR A 56 -3.14 4.32 -1.69
CA THR A 56 -4.51 4.69 -2.10
C THR A 56 -4.66 4.58 -3.62
N GLY A 57 -5.78 5.06 -4.16
CA GLY A 57 -6.03 5.21 -5.59
C GLY A 57 -6.26 6.65 -6.01
N ARG A 58 -6.30 6.90 -7.32
CA ARG A 58 -6.75 8.18 -7.87
C ARG A 58 -8.22 8.45 -7.56
N TYR A 59 -9.06 7.42 -7.65
CA TYR A 59 -10.49 7.52 -7.45
C TYR A 59 -10.98 6.55 -6.38
N GLN A 60 -12.04 6.97 -5.70
CA GLN A 60 -12.83 6.13 -4.79
C GLN A 60 -14.32 6.38 -5.05
N TYR A 61 -15.16 5.38 -4.80
CA TYR A 61 -16.61 5.58 -4.85
C TYR A 61 -17.07 6.54 -3.76
N GLN A 62 -17.94 7.47 -4.13
CA GLN A 62 -18.70 8.29 -3.21
C GLN A 62 -19.71 7.44 -2.44
N LYS A 63 -20.03 7.88 -1.24
CA LYS A 63 -20.92 7.16 -0.32
C LYS A 63 -21.96 8.16 0.20
N SER A 64 -23.24 7.77 0.23
CA SER A 64 -24.27 8.60 0.84
C SER A 64 -24.12 8.50 2.36
N GLY A 65 -23.67 9.57 2.99
CA GLY A 65 -23.71 9.72 4.44
C GLY A 65 -22.37 10.07 5.07
N LYS A 66 -22.26 9.89 6.39
CA LYS A 66 -21.17 10.45 7.22
C LYS A 66 -19.94 9.55 7.29
N SER A 67 -20.03 8.35 6.73
CA SER A 67 -19.09 7.27 7.00
C SER A 67 -18.79 6.48 5.74
N LYS A 68 -17.52 6.09 5.55
CA LYS A 68 -17.14 5.17 4.47
C LYS A 68 -17.77 3.76 4.61
N TYR A 69 -18.65 3.53 5.59
CA TYR A 69 -19.23 2.24 5.98
C TYR A 69 -20.71 2.11 5.67
N GLU A 70 -21.34 3.13 5.09
CA GLU A 70 -22.78 3.17 4.80
C GLU A 70 -23.14 2.68 3.37
N GLY A 71 -22.16 2.18 2.61
CA GLY A 71 -22.35 1.63 1.26
C GLY A 71 -22.20 2.67 0.15
N VAL A 72 -22.06 2.19 -1.10
CA VAL A 72 -22.01 3.04 -2.31
C VAL A 72 -23.44 3.31 -2.73
N SER A 73 -23.91 4.55 -2.59
CA SER A 73 -25.28 4.97 -2.96
C SER A 73 -25.46 5.25 -4.43
N ASN A 74 -24.38 5.69 -5.06
CA ASN A 74 -24.30 6.13 -6.44
C ASN A 74 -22.91 5.70 -6.91
N LYS A 75 -22.79 5.11 -8.10
CA LYS A 75 -21.49 4.73 -8.70
C LYS A 75 -20.63 5.96 -9.08
N GLU A 76 -20.93 7.10 -8.50
CA GLU A 76 -20.12 8.30 -8.59
C GLU A 76 -18.81 8.08 -7.86
N THR A 77 -17.75 8.60 -8.44
CA THR A 77 -16.43 8.60 -7.83
C THR A 77 -16.06 10.02 -7.44
N PHE A 78 -15.11 10.14 -6.53
CA PHE A 78 -14.43 11.41 -6.29
C PHE A 78 -12.93 11.21 -6.49
N ASP A 79 -12.27 12.31 -6.82
CA ASP A 79 -10.83 12.36 -7.00
C ASP A 79 -10.14 12.47 -5.64
N VAL A 80 -9.49 11.38 -5.25
CA VAL A 80 -8.77 11.28 -3.97
C VAL A 80 -7.51 12.14 -4.01
N LEU A 81 -6.81 12.20 -5.15
CA LEU A 81 -5.58 12.96 -5.25
C LEU A 81 -5.88 14.45 -5.18
N GLU A 82 -6.85 14.95 -5.94
CA GLU A 82 -7.28 16.34 -5.84
C GLU A 82 -7.75 16.71 -4.44
N LYS A 83 -8.46 15.80 -3.75
CA LYS A 83 -8.83 16.05 -2.35
C LYS A 83 -7.60 16.22 -1.44
N ILE A 84 -6.60 15.34 -1.56
CA ILE A 84 -5.35 15.42 -0.79
C ILE A 84 -4.62 16.74 -1.09
N LEU A 85 -4.56 17.15 -2.36
CA LEU A 85 -3.94 18.41 -2.78
C LEU A 85 -4.67 19.63 -2.22
N ASN A 86 -6.00 19.65 -2.28
CA ASN A 86 -6.84 20.71 -1.71
C ASN A 86 -6.75 20.80 -0.17
N GLU A 87 -6.58 19.66 0.50
CA GLU A 87 -6.44 19.60 1.96
C GLU A 87 -4.98 19.84 2.43
N HIS A 88 -4.07 20.17 1.50
CA HIS A 88 -2.64 20.39 1.74
C HIS A 88 -1.89 19.19 2.37
N GLY A 89 -2.42 17.99 2.21
CA GLY A 89 -1.81 16.77 2.73
C GLY A 89 -2.81 15.64 2.96
N LEU A 90 -2.35 14.58 3.63
CA LEU A 90 -3.22 13.47 4.03
C LEU A 90 -3.93 13.85 5.33
N LYS A 91 -5.26 13.99 5.28
CA LYS A 91 -6.07 14.32 6.45
C LYS A 91 -6.64 13.07 7.12
N PRO A 92 -6.70 13.02 8.46
CA PRO A 92 -7.42 11.98 9.17
C PRO A 92 -8.89 11.92 8.74
N HIS A 93 -9.37 10.71 8.49
CA HIS A 93 -10.76 10.46 8.13
C HIS A 93 -11.35 9.38 9.04
N TYR A 94 -12.67 9.31 9.08
CA TYR A 94 -13.37 8.32 9.89
C TYR A 94 -12.99 6.90 9.46
N ASP A 95 -12.48 6.11 10.40
CA ASP A 95 -12.05 4.74 10.22
C ASP A 95 -12.50 3.84 11.38
N PRO A 96 -13.59 3.09 11.21
CA PRO A 96 -14.05 2.05 12.13
C PRO A 96 -13.08 0.93 12.46
N TRP A 97 -12.02 0.73 11.69
CA TRP A 97 -10.93 -0.09 12.18
C TRP A 97 -10.21 0.63 13.31
N ALA A 98 -10.00 1.94 13.19
CA ALA A 98 -9.44 2.79 14.24
C ALA A 98 -10.35 2.80 15.48
N GLU A 99 -11.66 2.98 15.33
CA GLU A 99 -12.62 3.03 16.45
C GLU A 99 -12.52 1.81 17.40
N LYS A 100 -12.14 0.64 16.88
CA LYS A 100 -11.99 -0.60 17.67
C LYS A 100 -10.64 -0.74 18.36
N TYR A 101 -9.59 -0.08 17.85
CA TYR A 101 -8.20 -0.38 18.21
C TYR A 101 -7.39 0.83 18.67
N VAL A 102 -7.89 2.05 18.48
CA VAL A 102 -7.29 3.30 18.95
C VAL A 102 -8.35 4.18 19.61
N LYS A 103 -7.89 5.20 20.36
CA LYS A 103 -8.75 6.11 21.13
C LYS A 103 -9.57 7.09 20.28
N THR A 104 -9.33 7.15 18.96
CA THR A 104 -9.98 8.11 18.06
C THR A 104 -10.54 7.40 16.82
N PRO A 105 -11.78 7.73 16.42
CA PRO A 105 -12.35 7.18 15.19
C PRO A 105 -11.81 7.85 13.93
N TYR A 106 -10.99 8.90 14.03
CA TYR A 106 -10.37 9.58 12.89
C TYR A 106 -8.88 9.29 12.85
N SER A 107 -8.41 8.69 11.75
CA SER A 107 -6.98 8.38 11.59
C SER A 107 -6.56 8.25 10.13
N ILE A 108 -5.25 8.24 9.92
CA ILE A 108 -4.58 7.85 8.68
C ILE A 108 -3.88 6.53 8.97
N SER A 109 -4.14 5.50 8.16
CA SER A 109 -3.39 4.24 8.24
C SER A 109 -2.11 4.33 7.41
N LEU A 110 -1.01 3.91 8.01
CA LEU A 110 0.33 3.98 7.47
C LEU A 110 0.98 2.60 7.55
N ALA A 111 1.50 2.11 6.44
CA ALA A 111 2.25 0.87 6.41
C ALA A 111 3.69 1.08 6.88
N ASN A 112 4.16 0.16 7.72
CA ASN A 112 5.54 0.04 8.19
C ASN A 112 6.40 -0.79 7.23
N GLN A 113 5.90 -1.21 6.06
CA GLN A 113 6.71 -1.84 5.02
C GLN A 113 6.24 -1.36 3.67
N TRP A 114 7.21 -1.17 2.77
CA TRP A 114 6.92 -0.88 1.37
C TRP A 114 5.99 -1.92 0.75
N GLY A 115 6.27 -3.23 0.91
CA GLY A 115 5.45 -4.29 0.32
C GLY A 115 3.99 -4.27 0.80
N TYR A 116 3.74 -3.85 2.05
CA TYR A 116 2.40 -3.68 2.58
C TYR A 116 1.72 -2.41 2.06
N GLY A 117 2.44 -1.27 2.05
CA GLY A 117 1.94 -0.02 1.46
C GLY A 117 1.60 -0.16 -0.03
N LYS A 118 2.50 -0.82 -0.79
CA LYS A 118 2.29 -1.19 -2.19
C LYS A 118 1.03 -2.02 -2.36
N MET A 119 0.84 -3.06 -1.53
CA MET A 119 -0.36 -3.89 -1.58
C MET A 119 -1.63 -3.05 -1.43
N TYR A 120 -1.65 -2.09 -0.49
CA TYR A 120 -2.77 -1.17 -0.33
C TYR A 120 -3.01 -0.31 -1.57
N ALA A 121 -1.96 0.28 -2.15
CA ALA A 121 -2.10 1.07 -3.39
C ALA A 121 -2.62 0.20 -4.54
N HIS A 122 -2.12 -1.03 -4.66
CA HIS A 122 -2.46 -1.94 -5.75
C HIS A 122 -3.92 -2.44 -5.70
N TYR A 123 -4.57 -2.44 -4.54
CA TYR A 123 -6.01 -2.69 -4.46
C TYR A 123 -6.84 -1.64 -5.22
N HIS A 124 -6.30 -0.43 -5.40
CA HIS A 124 -6.96 0.63 -6.15
C HIS A 124 -6.61 0.67 -7.64
N LEU A 125 -5.71 -0.21 -8.12
CA LEU A 125 -5.49 -0.33 -9.56
C LEU A 125 -6.75 -0.86 -10.24
N ASP A 126 -7.14 -0.29 -11.38
CA ASP A 126 -8.18 -0.87 -12.25
C ASP A 126 -7.85 -2.34 -12.55
N GLU A 127 -8.81 -3.24 -12.32
CA GLU A 127 -8.65 -4.69 -12.49
C GLU A 127 -8.28 -5.10 -13.92
N ASN A 128 -8.48 -4.21 -14.89
CA ASN A 128 -8.12 -4.41 -16.30
C ASN A 128 -6.72 -3.86 -16.63
N LYS A 129 -6.05 -3.20 -15.68
CA LYS A 129 -4.72 -2.64 -15.83
C LYS A 129 -3.68 -3.44 -15.06
N LYS A 130 -2.42 -3.28 -15.46
CA LYS A 130 -1.25 -3.86 -14.80
C LYS A 130 -0.13 -2.84 -14.83
N LEU A 131 0.70 -2.84 -13.79
CA LEU A 131 1.98 -2.15 -13.85
C LEU A 131 2.84 -2.75 -14.95
N SER A 132 3.68 -1.94 -15.58
CA SER A 132 4.56 -2.44 -16.65
C SER A 132 5.64 -3.36 -16.07
N TYR A 133 5.97 -3.19 -14.79
CA TYR A 133 6.90 -4.03 -14.06
C TYR A 133 6.48 -4.22 -12.60
N GLU A 134 6.59 -5.46 -12.11
CA GLU A 134 6.45 -5.79 -10.70
C GLU A 134 7.41 -6.92 -10.34
N ILE A 135 8.17 -6.76 -9.25
CA ILE A 135 9.00 -7.83 -8.71
C ILE A 135 8.13 -8.97 -8.21
N ALA A 136 6.96 -8.67 -7.65
CA ALA A 136 6.07 -9.70 -7.14
C ALA A 136 4.60 -9.25 -7.17
N PRO A 137 3.68 -10.16 -7.50
CA PRO A 137 2.26 -9.88 -7.53
C PRO A 137 1.71 -9.65 -6.12
N ILE A 138 0.55 -9.02 -6.02
CA ILE A 138 -0.13 -8.75 -4.75
C ILE A 138 -0.34 -10.02 -3.88
N THR A 139 -0.60 -11.16 -4.53
CA THR A 139 -0.77 -12.47 -3.87
C THR A 139 0.49 -12.94 -3.14
N PHE A 140 1.66 -12.61 -3.66
CA PHE A 140 2.93 -12.94 -3.01
C PHE A 140 3.08 -12.15 -1.70
N TRP A 141 2.90 -10.84 -1.77
CA TRP A 141 3.01 -9.95 -0.60
C TRP A 141 2.02 -10.35 0.49
N PHE A 142 0.77 -10.60 0.09
CA PHE A 142 -0.27 -11.10 1.01
C PHE A 142 0.17 -12.39 1.73
N ARG A 143 0.71 -13.37 0.99
CA ARG A 143 1.22 -14.62 1.60
C ARG A 143 2.34 -14.32 2.59
N VAL A 144 3.33 -13.52 2.21
CA VAL A 144 4.44 -13.16 3.11
C VAL A 144 3.91 -12.56 4.42
N ILE A 145 2.95 -11.64 4.33
CA ILE A 145 2.34 -10.97 5.49
C ILE A 145 1.61 -11.95 6.41
N ILE A 146 0.74 -12.79 5.85
CA ILE A 146 0.01 -13.81 6.62
C ILE A 146 0.99 -14.75 7.33
N TRP A 147 2.04 -15.19 6.64
CA TRP A 147 3.05 -16.07 7.24
C TRP A 147 3.83 -15.39 8.37
N ILE A 148 4.19 -14.12 8.22
CA ILE A 148 4.84 -13.38 9.32
C ILE A 148 3.90 -13.28 10.52
N GLN A 149 2.64 -12.89 10.32
CA GLN A 149 1.64 -12.82 11.40
C GLN A 149 1.41 -14.18 12.10
N LEU A 150 1.31 -15.26 11.33
CA LEU A 150 1.13 -16.62 11.85
C LEU A 150 2.25 -17.04 12.80
N THR A 151 3.48 -16.65 12.51
CA THR A 151 4.64 -17.09 13.28
C THR A 151 4.97 -16.22 14.49
N GLU A 152 4.56 -14.96 14.49
CA GLU A 152 4.68 -14.09 15.67
C GLU A 152 3.66 -14.42 16.75
N ASN A 153 2.56 -15.07 16.37
CA ASN A 153 1.44 -15.34 17.26
C ASN A 153 0.92 -16.78 17.14
N TYR A 154 1.78 -17.77 16.90
CA TYR A 154 1.41 -19.15 16.58
C TYR A 154 0.33 -19.75 17.51
N PHE A 155 0.43 -19.50 18.81
CA PHE A 155 -0.58 -19.96 19.81
C PHE A 155 -1.86 -19.12 19.85
N LYS A 156 -1.80 -17.82 19.56
CA LYS A 156 -2.97 -16.92 19.55
C LYS A 156 -3.69 -16.89 18.21
N PHE A 157 -3.04 -17.29 17.13
CA PHE A 157 -3.62 -17.33 15.78
C PHE A 157 -4.26 -18.68 15.46
N ALA A 158 -3.87 -19.81 16.04
CA ALA A 158 -4.67 -21.04 15.91
C ALA A 158 -6.05 -20.88 16.58
N LEU A 159 -6.07 -20.28 17.78
CA LEU A 159 -7.29 -19.86 18.46
C LEU A 159 -7.96 -18.67 17.75
N GLY A 160 -7.16 -17.73 17.25
CA GLY A 160 -7.57 -16.56 16.46
C GLY A 160 -8.14 -16.90 15.09
N PHE A 161 -7.75 -18.01 14.45
CA PHE A 161 -8.25 -18.50 13.18
C PHE A 161 -9.59 -19.22 13.38
N PHE A 162 -9.73 -19.97 14.48
CA PHE A 162 -11.04 -20.45 14.97
C PHE A 162 -11.98 -19.29 15.32
N ILE A 163 -11.46 -18.21 15.89
CA ILE A 163 -12.20 -16.97 16.18
C ILE A 163 -12.50 -16.19 14.87
N LEU A 164 -11.58 -16.05 13.92
CA LEU A 164 -11.82 -15.43 12.60
C LEU A 164 -12.88 -16.23 11.81
N TYR A 165 -12.91 -17.56 11.98
CA TYR A 165 -13.94 -18.45 11.46
C TYR A 165 -15.30 -18.24 12.18
N ALA A 166 -15.30 -18.12 13.51
CA ALA A 166 -16.48 -17.86 14.35
C ALA A 166 -17.03 -16.42 14.25
N PHE A 167 -16.19 -15.43 13.91
CA PHE A 167 -16.51 -14.01 13.72
C PHE A 167 -16.55 -13.62 12.23
N SER A 168 -16.68 -14.61 11.35
CA SER A 168 -16.63 -14.45 9.89
C SER A 168 -17.61 -13.39 9.36
N SER A 169 -18.75 -13.16 10.02
CA SER A 169 -19.72 -12.12 9.64
C SER A 169 -19.21 -10.69 9.88
N SER A 170 -18.56 -10.41 11.01
CA SER A 170 -18.02 -9.09 11.34
C SER A 170 -16.81 -8.72 10.47
N LEU A 171 -15.97 -9.70 10.13
CA LEU A 171 -14.84 -9.52 9.22
C LEU A 171 -15.28 -9.40 7.77
N GLN A 172 -16.30 -10.17 7.35
CA GLN A 172 -16.91 -10.00 6.03
C GLN A 172 -17.55 -8.62 5.89
N ASN A 173 -18.24 -8.11 6.91
CA ASN A 173 -18.83 -6.78 6.86
C ASN A 173 -17.76 -5.69 6.79
N GLN A 174 -16.69 -5.79 7.60
CA GLN A 174 -15.57 -4.83 7.54
C GLN A 174 -14.79 -4.91 6.21
N GLY A 175 -14.56 -6.12 5.70
CA GLY A 175 -13.92 -6.34 4.40
C GLY A 175 -14.77 -5.78 3.25
N LYS A 176 -16.09 -5.99 3.28
CA LYS A 176 -17.03 -5.40 2.30
C LYS A 176 -17.01 -3.88 2.32
N VAL A 177 -16.93 -3.28 3.50
CA VAL A 177 -16.84 -1.83 3.60
C VAL A 177 -15.54 -1.32 2.99
N TRP A 178 -14.42 -1.93 3.34
CA TRP A 178 -13.15 -1.50 2.80
C TRP A 178 -13.12 -1.67 1.27
N LEU A 179 -13.59 -2.82 0.75
CA LEU A 179 -13.76 -3.06 -0.68
C LEU A 179 -14.67 -2.01 -1.35
N SER A 180 -15.69 -1.51 -0.66
CA SER A 180 -16.64 -0.56 -1.25
C SER A 180 -16.05 0.81 -1.51
N THR A 181 -14.80 1.06 -1.11
CA THR A 181 -14.05 2.25 -1.51
C THR A 181 -13.59 2.20 -2.97
N PHE A 182 -13.34 1.02 -3.52
CA PHE A 182 -12.80 0.86 -4.88
C PHE A 182 -13.54 -0.18 -5.73
N ARG A 183 -14.56 -0.87 -5.18
CA ARG A 183 -15.46 -1.77 -5.89
C ARG A 183 -16.91 -1.42 -5.70
N SER A 184 -17.71 -1.52 -6.77
CA SER A 184 -19.16 -1.32 -6.73
C SER A 184 -19.94 -2.60 -6.42
N ASP A 185 -19.33 -3.79 -6.58
CA ASP A 185 -20.01 -5.07 -6.50
C ASP A 185 -19.89 -5.79 -5.14
N THR A 186 -19.78 -5.01 -4.06
CA THR A 186 -19.57 -5.50 -2.67
C THR A 186 -20.77 -6.20 -2.05
N ASN A 187 -21.96 -6.08 -2.66
CA ASN A 187 -23.16 -6.81 -2.24
C ASN A 187 -23.12 -8.29 -2.60
N LYS A 188 -22.21 -8.71 -3.51
CA LYS A 188 -22.00 -10.11 -3.85
C LYS A 188 -21.32 -10.86 -2.71
N LYS A 189 -21.57 -12.17 -2.58
CA LYS A 189 -20.78 -13.04 -1.69
C LYS A 189 -19.43 -13.32 -2.35
N TRP A 190 -18.39 -12.67 -1.85
CA TRP A 190 -17.02 -12.93 -2.29
C TRP A 190 -16.37 -14.01 -1.41
N PRO A 191 -15.72 -15.02 -2.01
CA PRO A 191 -14.81 -15.87 -1.26
C PRO A 191 -13.71 -15.02 -0.60
N TYR A 192 -13.32 -15.36 0.63
CA TYR A 192 -12.33 -14.58 1.38
C TYR A 192 -11.02 -14.38 0.60
N TRP A 193 -10.53 -15.39 -0.10
CA TRP A 193 -9.32 -15.26 -0.92
C TRP A 193 -9.45 -14.26 -2.07
N LYS A 194 -10.66 -14.06 -2.63
CA LYS A 194 -10.88 -13.06 -3.67
C LYS A 194 -10.89 -11.64 -3.11
N ILE A 195 -11.37 -11.45 -1.87
CA ILE A 195 -11.32 -10.14 -1.18
C ILE A 195 -9.87 -9.67 -1.05
N LEU A 196 -8.96 -10.60 -0.75
CA LEU A 196 -7.55 -10.33 -0.49
C LEU A 196 -6.74 -10.02 -1.74
N THR A 197 -7.31 -10.21 -2.92
CA THR A 197 -6.69 -9.92 -4.21
C THR A 197 -7.58 -9.04 -5.09
N ALA A 198 -8.61 -8.44 -4.50
CA ALA A 198 -9.60 -7.66 -5.22
C ALA A 198 -8.99 -6.33 -5.67
N GLN A 199 -9.08 -6.02 -6.95
CA GLN A 199 -8.65 -4.74 -7.51
C GLN A 199 -9.85 -3.80 -7.71
N SER A 200 -9.61 -2.57 -8.15
CA SER A 200 -10.67 -1.60 -8.38
C SER A 200 -11.48 -1.96 -9.62
N ASP A 201 -12.80 -1.79 -9.57
CA ASP A 201 -13.66 -1.81 -10.77
C ASP A 201 -13.95 -0.40 -11.31
N ILE A 202 -13.30 0.63 -10.74
CA ILE A 202 -13.37 2.00 -11.24
C ILE A 202 -12.47 2.08 -12.47
N LYS A 203 -13.09 2.37 -13.62
CA LYS A 203 -12.38 2.55 -14.88
C LYS A 203 -11.32 3.63 -14.75
N ASP A 204 -10.13 3.34 -15.27
CA ASP A 204 -8.98 4.25 -15.30
C ASP A 204 -8.41 4.64 -13.93
N ASN A 205 -8.86 3.99 -12.85
CA ASN A 205 -8.23 4.14 -11.55
C ASN A 205 -6.80 3.60 -11.55
N TYR A 206 -5.95 4.22 -10.75
CA TYR A 206 -4.56 3.84 -10.63
C TYR A 206 -4.06 3.96 -9.20
N SER A 207 -3.10 3.09 -8.87
CA SER A 207 -2.42 3.04 -7.59
C SER A 207 -1.67 4.34 -7.30
N ILE A 208 -1.76 4.85 -6.08
CA ILE A 208 -0.93 5.96 -5.59
C ILE A 208 -0.28 5.54 -4.28
N LEU A 209 1.04 5.69 -4.19
CA LEU A 209 1.82 5.36 -2.99
C LEU A 209 2.59 6.58 -2.52
N PHE A 210 2.31 7.04 -1.32
CA PHE A 210 3.05 8.13 -0.68
C PHE A 210 4.16 7.56 0.20
N GLY A 211 5.38 8.07 0.01
CA GLY A 211 6.46 7.91 0.99
C GLY A 211 6.38 9.02 2.03
N ILE A 212 6.53 8.66 3.32
CA ILE A 212 6.34 9.60 4.44
C ILE A 212 7.50 9.48 5.43
N LYS A 213 7.95 10.63 5.96
CA LYS A 213 9.06 10.75 6.92
C LYS A 213 8.76 10.12 8.29
N ASP A 214 9.80 9.98 9.11
CA ASP A 214 9.76 9.32 10.44
C ASP A 214 9.21 10.22 11.57
N ASP A 215 9.08 11.52 11.32
CA ASP A 215 8.78 12.54 12.33
C ASP A 215 7.27 12.77 12.52
N LEU A 216 6.54 11.66 12.70
CA LEU A 216 5.10 11.67 12.94
C LEU A 216 4.76 11.27 14.38
N GLU A 217 3.78 11.96 14.96
CA GLU A 217 3.09 11.47 16.15
C GLU A 217 2.18 10.30 15.75
N THR A 218 2.41 9.13 16.37
CA THR A 218 1.66 7.91 16.03
C THR A 218 0.80 7.44 17.20
N LEU A 219 -0.35 6.85 16.86
CA LEU A 219 -1.29 6.27 17.80
C LEU A 219 -0.82 4.91 18.28
N GLU A 220 -1.14 4.61 19.53
CA GLU A 220 -0.90 3.29 20.08
C GLU A 220 -1.92 2.28 19.51
N ILE A 221 -1.42 1.30 18.75
CA ILE A 221 -2.24 0.18 18.24
C ILE A 221 -1.82 -1.16 18.90
N PRO A 222 -2.61 -2.24 18.81
CA PRO A 222 -2.22 -3.56 19.30
C PRO A 222 -0.88 -4.03 18.72
N LYS A 223 -0.03 -4.65 19.55
CA LYS A 223 1.33 -5.12 19.16
C LYS A 223 1.33 -5.99 17.89
N ILE A 224 0.28 -6.79 17.68
CA ILE A 224 0.14 -7.66 16.50
C ILE A 224 -0.01 -6.88 15.20
N LEU A 225 -0.56 -5.66 15.24
CA LEU A 225 -0.72 -4.80 14.07
C LEU A 225 0.48 -3.89 13.87
N ARG A 226 1.21 -3.51 14.93
CA ARG A 226 2.39 -2.61 14.87
C ARG A 226 3.48 -3.09 13.93
N PHE A 227 3.58 -4.40 13.68
CA PHE A 227 4.53 -4.88 12.69
C PHE A 227 4.19 -4.35 11.30
N LEU A 228 2.91 -4.33 10.91
CA LEU A 228 2.49 -4.00 9.54
C LEU A 228 2.05 -2.56 9.36
N GLU A 229 1.28 -2.04 10.30
CA GLU A 229 0.76 -0.68 10.22
C GLU A 229 1.08 0.12 11.48
N THR A 230 1.04 1.43 11.32
CA THR A 230 0.86 2.41 12.37
C THR A 230 -0.26 3.35 11.95
N ARG A 231 -0.68 4.22 12.86
CA ARG A 231 -1.73 5.21 12.59
C ARG A 231 -1.35 6.55 13.16
N THR A 232 -1.87 7.62 12.57
CA THR A 232 -1.81 8.97 13.15
C THR A 232 -3.17 9.63 13.07
N ASP A 233 -3.49 10.48 14.03
CA ASP A 233 -4.67 11.36 14.02
C ASP A 233 -4.31 12.81 13.65
N LYS A 234 -3.07 13.04 13.22
CA LYS A 234 -2.58 14.33 12.76
C LYS A 234 -2.63 14.41 11.24
N LEU A 235 -2.76 15.63 10.72
CA LEU A 235 -2.52 15.94 9.32
C LEU A 235 -1.08 15.58 8.97
N ILE A 236 -0.87 14.94 7.81
CA ILE A 236 0.45 14.74 7.22
C ILE A 236 0.55 15.72 6.05
N ASP A 237 1.12 16.88 6.32
CA ASP A 237 1.38 17.92 5.33
C ASP A 237 2.39 17.46 4.27
N PHE A 238 2.40 18.13 3.11
CA PHE A 238 3.31 17.78 2.01
C PHE A 238 4.80 17.89 2.37
N ASP A 239 5.18 18.67 3.37
CA ASP A 239 6.56 18.74 3.87
C ASP A 239 7.00 17.42 4.54
N LYS A 240 6.06 16.59 5.01
CA LYS A 240 6.29 15.25 5.57
C LYS A 240 6.29 14.15 4.51
N ILE A 241 5.84 14.45 3.29
CA ILE A 241 5.86 13.52 2.16
C ILE A 241 7.25 13.57 1.52
N THR A 242 7.89 12.42 1.36
CA THR A 242 9.20 12.31 0.70
C THR A 242 9.04 12.27 -0.82
N PHE A 243 8.03 11.55 -1.31
CA PHE A 243 7.70 11.42 -2.73
C PHE A 243 6.29 10.85 -2.90
N VAL A 244 5.79 10.89 -4.14
CA VAL A 244 4.60 10.18 -4.59
C VAL A 244 4.97 9.24 -5.73
N ALA A 245 4.51 7.99 -5.65
CA ALA A 245 4.70 7.00 -6.69
C ALA A 245 3.37 6.56 -7.30
N VAL A 246 3.29 6.60 -8.63
CA VAL A 246 2.13 6.21 -9.45
C VAL A 246 2.57 5.29 -10.59
N PRO A 247 1.71 4.56 -11.31
CA PRO A 247 2.17 3.79 -12.47
C PRO A 247 2.91 4.68 -13.49
N ALA A 248 3.89 4.13 -14.20
CA ALA A 248 4.73 4.88 -15.15
C ALA A 248 3.91 5.71 -16.16
N ILE A 249 2.81 5.13 -16.67
CA ILE A 249 1.91 5.81 -17.61
C ILE A 249 1.19 7.03 -17.01
N ASN A 250 1.11 7.14 -15.68
CA ASN A 250 0.41 8.19 -14.95
C ASN A 250 1.34 9.27 -14.37
N VAL A 251 2.67 9.12 -14.49
CA VAL A 251 3.63 10.07 -13.91
C VAL A 251 3.43 11.49 -14.45
N GLY A 252 3.43 11.67 -15.77
CA GLY A 252 3.30 13.00 -16.37
C GLY A 252 1.97 13.70 -16.07
N GLU A 253 0.87 12.95 -16.01
CA GLU A 253 -0.44 13.48 -15.59
C GLU A 253 -0.41 13.92 -14.13
N THR A 254 0.19 13.11 -13.25
CA THR A 254 0.33 13.42 -11.82
C THR A 254 1.21 14.66 -11.61
N GLU A 255 2.31 14.80 -12.33
CA GLU A 255 3.19 15.98 -12.29
C GLU A 255 2.45 17.27 -12.66
N VAL A 256 1.67 17.24 -13.73
CA VAL A 256 0.84 18.38 -14.15
C VAL A 256 -0.16 18.75 -13.05
N VAL A 257 -0.82 17.75 -12.45
CA VAL A 257 -1.78 17.96 -11.36
C VAL A 257 -1.08 18.63 -10.17
N PHE A 258 0.02 18.08 -9.66
CA PHE A 258 0.76 18.68 -8.52
C PHE A 258 1.23 20.12 -8.82
N LYS A 259 1.71 20.36 -10.05
CA LYS A 259 2.12 21.70 -10.50
C LYS A 259 0.97 22.70 -10.46
N ASN A 260 -0.24 22.31 -10.87
CA ASN A 260 -1.42 23.18 -10.85
C ASN A 260 -1.79 23.62 -9.42
N TYR A 261 -1.50 22.80 -8.42
CA TYR A 261 -1.70 23.13 -7.00
C TYR A 261 -0.48 23.80 -6.35
N ASN A 262 0.59 24.09 -7.12
CA ASN A 262 1.84 24.67 -6.64
C ASN A 262 2.50 23.86 -5.51
N ILE A 263 2.34 22.53 -5.54
CA ILE A 263 2.93 21.61 -4.56
C ILE A 263 4.20 21.02 -5.15
N LYS A 264 5.30 21.13 -4.41
CA LYS A 264 6.60 20.60 -4.78
C LYS A 264 6.87 19.30 -4.02
N VAL A 265 6.58 18.18 -4.67
CA VAL A 265 6.92 16.84 -4.19
C VAL A 265 7.43 16.06 -5.39
N GLU A 266 8.47 15.25 -5.18
CA GLU A 266 9.00 14.40 -6.24
C GLU A 266 8.00 13.31 -6.61
N ILE A 267 7.79 13.14 -7.91
CA ILE A 267 6.89 12.14 -8.47
C ILE A 267 7.74 11.20 -9.33
N PHE A 268 7.57 9.90 -9.13
CA PHE A 268 8.20 8.89 -9.96
C PHE A 268 7.31 7.66 -10.12
N SER A 269 7.71 6.73 -10.98
CA SER A 269 6.88 5.55 -11.22
C SER A 269 7.01 4.51 -10.09
N LEU A 270 5.92 3.78 -9.83
CA LEU A 270 5.91 2.59 -8.98
C LEU A 270 6.90 1.56 -9.51
N GLU A 271 7.04 1.46 -10.83
CA GLU A 271 7.97 0.57 -11.48
C GLU A 271 9.44 0.92 -11.15
N LEU A 272 9.80 2.21 -11.04
CA LEU A 272 11.13 2.60 -10.55
C LEU A 272 11.37 2.14 -9.11
N LEU A 273 10.36 2.21 -8.23
CA LEU A 273 10.47 1.65 -6.88
C LEU A 273 10.62 0.14 -6.88
N GLU A 274 9.91 -0.57 -7.76
CA GLU A 274 10.08 -2.01 -7.93
C GLU A 274 11.53 -2.33 -8.31
N ILE A 275 12.08 -1.64 -9.29
CA ILE A 275 13.48 -1.83 -9.70
C ILE A 275 14.44 -1.52 -8.54
N TYR A 276 14.19 -0.44 -7.80
CA TYR A 276 15.00 -0.07 -6.64
C TYR A 276 14.96 -1.15 -5.54
N MET A 277 13.74 -1.55 -5.12
CA MET A 277 13.52 -2.53 -4.05
C MET A 277 14.09 -3.89 -4.40
N ARG A 278 14.22 -4.19 -5.70
CA ARG A 278 14.78 -5.43 -6.20
C ARG A 278 16.20 -5.65 -5.71
N GLN A 279 16.97 -4.60 -5.45
CA GLN A 279 18.36 -4.74 -5.00
C GLN A 279 18.45 -5.42 -3.63
N TYR A 280 17.39 -5.37 -2.83
CA TYR A 280 17.36 -5.90 -1.48
C TYR A 280 16.73 -7.30 -1.42
N SER A 281 17.12 -8.05 -0.40
CA SER A 281 16.46 -9.29 -0.02
C SER A 281 15.08 -9.02 0.55
N LEU A 282 14.21 -10.04 0.50
CA LEU A 282 12.88 -9.95 1.10
C LEU A 282 12.92 -9.55 2.59
N LYS A 283 13.92 -10.04 3.33
CA LYS A 283 14.07 -9.70 4.74
C LYS A 283 14.27 -8.19 4.89
N GLU A 284 15.19 -7.62 4.11
CA GLU A 284 15.53 -6.21 4.18
C GLU A 284 14.35 -5.31 3.79
N ILE A 285 13.57 -5.72 2.77
CA ILE A 285 12.34 -5.04 2.38
C ILE A 285 11.32 -5.05 3.52
N MET A 286 11.10 -6.22 4.15
CA MET A 286 10.09 -6.38 5.21
C MET A 286 10.50 -5.78 6.55
N THR A 287 11.80 -5.58 6.80
CA THR A 287 12.31 -4.91 8.01
C THR A 287 12.68 -3.45 7.77
N GLN A 288 12.51 -2.95 6.54
CA GLN A 288 13.02 -1.65 6.08
C GLN A 288 14.53 -1.42 6.32
N SER A 289 15.34 -2.47 6.45
CA SER A 289 16.75 -2.28 6.81
C SER A 289 17.58 -1.66 5.69
N TYR A 290 17.06 -1.64 4.46
CA TYR A 290 17.64 -0.88 3.34
C TYR A 290 17.81 0.62 3.63
N ARG A 291 17.06 1.17 4.59
CA ARG A 291 17.19 2.57 5.00
C ARG A 291 18.44 2.86 5.83
N LEU A 292 18.95 1.85 6.52
CA LEU A 292 20.04 1.95 7.49
C LEU A 292 21.39 1.54 6.89
N MET A 293 21.42 1.19 5.60
CA MET A 293 22.64 0.82 4.91
C MET A 293 23.33 2.08 4.39
N GLU A 294 24.51 2.35 4.92
CA GLU A 294 25.50 3.20 4.27
C GLU A 294 26.15 2.38 3.15
N ASN A 295 26.19 2.92 1.94
CA ASN A 295 26.87 2.29 0.79
C ASN A 295 28.37 2.57 0.87
#